data_AF-A0AAD9PG67-F1
#
_entry.id   AF-A0AAD9PG67-F1
#
_cell.length_a   1.000
_cell.length_b   1.000
_cell.length_c   1.000
_cell.angle_alpha   90.00
_cell.angle_beta   90.00
_cell.angle_gamma   90.00
#
_symmetry.space_group_name_H-M   'P 1'
#
loop_
_entity.id
_entity.type
_entity.pdbx_description
1 polymer ?
#
loop_
_entity_poly.entity_id
_entity_poly.type
_entity_poly.pdbx_seq_one_letter_code
_entity_poly.pdbx_strand_id
1 'polypeptide(L)' 'MDCTDVIIGSARGKLSRVGDYYTRDRSSPRSDAFYGGGKNSLTAAIGQEENGVTTILFRRKLKGCVTK' A
#
# COMPACT_ATOMS: atom_id res chain seq x y z
N MET A 1 5.56 13.46 11.67
CA MET A 1 4.88 12.15 11.53
C MET A 1 6.08 11.32 11.26
N ASP A 2 6.48 10.66 12.31
CA ASP A 2 7.75 10.00 12.36
C ASP A 2 7.33 8.55 12.25
N CYS A 3 7.67 7.91 11.12
CA CYS A 3 7.32 6.53 10.76
C CYS A 3 5.82 6.30 10.44
N THR A 4 5.43 6.42 9.17
CA THR A 4 4.06 6.10 8.71
C THR A 4 4.07 5.11 7.55
N ASP A 5 3.19 4.12 7.65
CA ASP A 5 2.95 3.03 6.70
C ASP A 5 1.70 3.39 5.88
N VAL A 6 1.82 3.41 4.55
CA VAL A 6 0.81 3.93 3.62
C VAL A 6 0.65 3.02 2.40
N ILE A 7 -0.60 2.74 2.06
CA ILE A 7 -0.95 2.09 0.80
C ILE A 7 -1.27 3.16 -0.24
N ILE A 8 -0.60 3.12 -1.38
CA ILE A 8 -0.86 4.03 -2.50
C ILE A 8 -1.34 3.21 -3.70
N GLY A 9 -2.48 3.60 -4.25
CA GLY A 9 -3.12 2.97 -5.40
C GLY A 9 -3.48 3.96 -6.49
N SER A 10 -3.27 3.58 -7.74
CA SER A 10 -3.78 4.26 -8.93
C SER A 10 -4.47 3.27 -9.86
N ALA A 11 -5.52 3.70 -10.56
CA ALA A 11 -6.20 2.92 -11.58
C ALA A 11 -6.55 3.81 -12.78
N ARG A 12 -6.65 3.20 -13.97
CA ARG A 12 -7.17 3.80 -15.20
C ARG A 12 -7.84 2.70 -16.02
N GLY A 13 -9.17 2.74 -16.12
CA GLY A 13 -9.94 1.60 -16.62
C GLY A 13 -9.67 0.35 -15.78
N LYS A 14 -9.22 -0.75 -16.42
CA LYS A 14 -8.83 -2.00 -15.74
C LYS A 14 -7.35 -2.10 -15.36
N LEU A 15 -6.53 -1.12 -15.76
CA LEU A 15 -5.12 -1.08 -15.40
C LEU A 15 -4.99 -0.44 -14.02
N SER A 16 -4.22 -1.06 -13.13
CA SER A 16 -3.99 -0.51 -11.79
C SER A 16 -2.59 -0.82 -11.27
N ARG A 17 -2.15 0.02 -10.35
CA ARG A 17 -0.92 -0.16 -9.58
C ARG A 17 -1.22 0.18 -8.13
N VAL A 18 -1.09 -0.80 -7.26
CA VAL A 18 -1.31 -0.65 -5.82
C VAL A 18 -0.10 -1.21 -5.11
N GLY A 19 0.45 -0.45 -4.16
CA GLY A 19 1.68 -0.82 -3.47
C GLY A 19 1.70 -0.38 -2.01
N ASP A 20 2.63 -1.00 -1.29
CA ASP A 20 2.96 -0.72 0.10
C ASP A 20 4.16 0.23 0.15
N TYR A 21 4.02 1.32 0.90
CA TYR A 21 4.99 2.39 0.97
C TYR A 21 5.20 2.84 2.42
N TYR A 22 6.39 3.36 2.69
CA TYR A 22 6.78 3.85 4.00
C TYR A 22 7.40 5.23 3.89
N THR A 23 7.12 6.08 4.88
CA THR A 23 7.74 7.40 5.01
C THR A 23 8.27 7.63 6.42
N ARG A 24 9.49 8.17 6.51
CA ARG A 24 10.12 8.52 7.79
C ARG A 24 9.79 9.94 8.25
N ASP A 25 9.58 10.87 7.33
CA ASP A 25 9.54 12.31 7.63
C ASP A 25 8.45 13.11 6.88
N ARG A 26 7.42 12.43 6.34
CA ARG A 26 6.29 13.00 5.55
C ARG A 26 6.63 13.47 4.13
N SER A 27 7.89 13.52 3.72
CA SER A 27 8.27 14.29 2.52
C SER A 27 8.16 13.51 1.22
N SER A 28 8.30 12.18 1.26
CA SER A 28 8.22 11.31 0.07
C SER A 28 8.09 9.84 0.47
N PRO A 29 6.89 9.23 0.41
CA PRO A 29 6.74 7.79 0.55
C PRO A 29 7.59 7.06 -0.49
N ARG A 30 8.41 6.12 -0.04
CA ARG A 30 9.20 5.24 -0.91
C ARG A 30 8.66 3.84 -0.78
N SER A 31 8.85 3.04 -1.83
CA SER A 31 8.56 1.60 -1.75
C SER A 31 9.29 1.01 -0.55
N ASP A 32 8.60 0.19 0.24
CA ASP A 32 9.15 -0.43 1.45
C ASP A 32 10.51 -1.11 1.23
N ALA A 33 10.70 -1.69 0.05
CA ALA A 33 11.95 -2.33 -0.35
C ALA A 33 13.15 -1.37 -0.44
N PHE A 34 12.92 -0.07 -0.65
CA PHE A 34 13.97 0.95 -0.80
C PHE A 34 14.81 1.11 0.48
N TYR A 35 14.22 0.91 1.65
CA TYR A 35 14.91 1.06 2.92
C TYR A 35 15.58 -0.24 3.42
N GLY A 36 15.70 -1.26 2.56
CA GLY A 36 16.46 -2.49 2.82
C GLY A 36 15.82 -3.49 3.80
N GLY A 37 14.85 -3.05 4.62
CA GLY A 37 14.16 -3.90 5.60
C GLY A 37 12.64 -4.05 5.39
N GLY A 38 12.01 -3.20 4.57
CA GLY A 38 10.58 -3.26 4.29
C GLY A 38 10.27 -4.31 3.22
N LYS A 39 9.14 -5.00 3.36
CA LYS A 39 8.62 -5.95 2.37
C LYS A 39 7.19 -5.54 2.07
N ASN A 40 6.81 -5.64 0.80
CA ASN A 40 5.41 -5.48 0.40
C ASN A 40 4.53 -6.44 1.23
N SER A 41 3.70 -5.87 2.11
CA SER A 41 2.84 -6.62 3.01
C SER A 41 1.48 -6.99 2.40
N LEU A 42 1.22 -6.54 1.18
CA LEU A 42 0.01 -6.86 0.42
C LEU A 42 0.06 -8.30 -0.10
N THR A 43 -1.01 -9.03 0.17
CA THR A 43 -1.24 -10.41 -0.30
C THR A 43 -2.17 -10.49 -1.51
N ALA A 44 -2.89 -9.40 -1.78
CA ALA A 44 -3.68 -9.19 -2.99
C ALA A 44 -3.91 -7.69 -3.13
N ALA A 45 -3.90 -7.20 -4.37
CA ALA A 45 -4.30 -5.85 -4.67
C ALA A 45 -4.86 -5.77 -6.10
N ILE A 46 -5.95 -5.03 -6.25
CA ILE A 46 -6.58 -4.74 -7.53
C ILE A 46 -7.16 -3.32 -7.48
N GLY A 47 -7.17 -2.65 -8.61
CA GLY A 47 -7.84 -1.37 -8.78
C GLY A 47 -8.57 -1.31 -10.11
N GLN A 48 -9.67 -0.58 -10.13
CA GLN A 48 -10.37 -0.21 -11.35
C GLN A 48 -10.88 1.22 -11.26
N GLU A 49 -11.00 1.86 -12.41
CA GLU A 49 -11.67 3.15 -12.55
C GLU A 49 -12.84 3.00 -13.52
N GLU A 50 -14.03 3.34 -13.05
CA GLU A 50 -15.26 3.28 -13.83
C GLU A 50 -16.14 4.48 -13.47
N ASN A 51 -16.69 5.17 -14.47
CA ASN A 51 -17.57 6.33 -14.31
C ASN A 51 -16.97 7.45 -13.41
N GLY A 52 -15.67 7.68 -13.52
CA GLY A 52 -14.96 8.69 -12.72
C GLY A 52 -14.72 8.29 -11.26
N VAL A 53 -15.05 7.05 -10.87
CA VAL A 53 -14.82 6.52 -9.53
C VAL A 53 -13.67 5.51 -9.58
N THR A 54 -12.61 5.81 -8.83
CA THR A 54 -11.51 4.88 -8.58
C THR A 54 -11.84 4.00 -7.38
N THR A 55 -11.90 2.69 -7.59
CA THR A 55 -12.05 1.69 -6.53
C THR A 55 -10.76 0.91 -6.37
N ILE A 56 -10.20 0.92 -5.17
CA ILE A 56 -9.00 0.15 -4.81
C ILE A 56 -9.39 -0.90 -3.77
N LEU A 57 -9.05 -2.15 -4.04
CA LEU A 57 -9.21 -3.25 -3.10
C LEU A 57 -7.84 -3.87 -2.83
N PHE A 58 -7.49 -4.00 -1.56
CA PHE A 58 -6.25 -4.62 -1.13
C PHE A 58 -6.47 -5.53 0.08
N ARG A 59 -5.57 -6.49 0.25
CA ARG A 59 -5.55 -7.39 1.41
C ARG A 59 -4.17 -7.45 2.01
N ARG A 60 -4.09 -7.19 3.31
CA ARG A 60 -2.86 -7.22 4.10
C ARG A 60 -3.04 -8.10 5.33
N LYS A 61 -1.99 -8.79 5.78
CA LYS A 61 -2.01 -9.47 7.08
C LYS A 61 -1.98 -8.44 8.21
N LEU A 62 -2.97 -8.50 9.09
CA LEU A 62 -2.94 -7.72 10.33
C LEU A 62 -1.89 -8.31 11.26
N LYS A 63 -1.05 -7.46 11.84
CA LYS A 63 -0.21 -7.86 12.97
C LYS A 63 -1.03 -7.67 14.24
N GLY A 64 -1.66 -8.76 14.69
CA GLY A 64 -2.25 -8.85 16.02
C GLY A 64 -1.24 -9.42 17.02
N CYS A 65 -1.35 -9.05 18.29
CA CYS A 65 -0.69 -9.80 19.35
C CYS A 65 -1.42 -11.14 19.47
N VAL A 66 -0.74 -12.25 19.19
CA VAL A 66 -1.28 -13.60 19.40
C VAL A 66 -0.76 -14.06 20.75
N THR A 67 -1.63 -14.17 21.76
CA THR A 67 -1.29 -14.87 23.00
C THR A 67 -1.00 -16.32 22.67
N LYS A 68 0.22 -16.76 23.01
CA LYS A 68 0.65 -18.16 22.91
C LYS A 68 -0.16 -19.05 23.83
#